data_AF-A0A545S965-F1
#
_entry.id   AF-A0A545S965-F1
#
_cell.length_a   1.000
_cell.length_b   1.000
_cell.length_c   1.000
_cell.angle_alpha   90.00
_cell.angle_beta   90.00
_cell.angle_gamma   90.00
#
_symmetry.space_group_name_H-M   'P 1'
#
loop_
_entity.id
_entity.type
_entity.pdbx_description
1 polymer ?
#
loop_
_entity_poly.entity_id
_entity_poly.type
_entity_poly.pdbx_seq_one_letter_code
_entity_poly.pdbx_strand_id
1 'polypeptide(L)'
;PPDTLGFGERLGYEAARLLYGSAPPLGALNYIWARAEKPGEIIPNAYTRRAMMIVVRSGQAKAGQWLVETRNVREDYRRAFGEEPPPISGVAIMTDTDDTGGKATAWYGDIVFHKAGTPPP
;
A
#
# COMPACT_ATOMS: atom_id res chain seq x y z
N PRO A 1 15.04 15.59 3.05
CA PRO A 1 16.36 15.49 2.37
C PRO A 1 17.13 14.29 2.93
N PRO A 2 17.97 13.60 2.15
CA PRO A 2 18.76 12.44 2.62
C PRO A 2 19.71 12.77 3.80
N ASP A 3 19.82 14.05 4.16
CA ASP A 3 20.74 14.59 5.17
C ASP A 3 20.20 14.45 6.62
N THR A 4 18.98 13.92 6.80
CA THR A 4 18.35 13.74 8.13
C THR A 4 18.27 12.29 8.59
N LEU A 5 18.93 11.34 7.91
CA LEU A 5 18.85 9.90 8.23
C LEU A 5 20.07 9.42 9.03
N GLY A 6 19.82 8.58 10.04
CA GLY A 6 20.87 7.96 10.84
C GLY A 6 21.71 6.94 10.05
N PHE A 7 22.91 6.61 10.55
CA PHE A 7 23.90 5.79 9.84
C PHE A 7 23.37 4.44 9.34
N GLY A 8 22.51 3.75 10.12
CA GLY A 8 21.89 2.48 9.72
C GLY A 8 20.75 2.60 8.71
N GLU A 9 19.97 3.67 8.77
CA GLU A 9 18.89 3.94 7.81
C GLU A 9 19.44 4.30 6.43
N ARG A 10 20.62 4.93 6.40
CA ARG A 10 21.33 5.27 5.15
C ARG A 10 21.82 4.02 4.42
N LEU A 11 22.33 3.02 5.14
CA LEU A 11 22.72 1.72 4.58
C LEU A 11 21.53 0.97 3.98
N GLY A 12 20.39 0.94 4.67
CA GLY A 12 19.15 0.36 4.15
C GLY A 12 18.58 1.12 2.94
N TYR A 13 18.66 2.45 2.96
CA TYR A 13 18.23 3.31 1.86
C TYR A 13 19.05 3.09 0.58
N GLU A 14 20.38 2.98 0.69
CA GLU A 14 21.24 2.71 -0.47
C GLU A 14 21.04 1.30 -1.05
N ALA A 15 20.81 0.29 -0.20
CA ALA A 15 20.46 -1.06 -0.66
C ALA A 15 19.08 -1.10 -1.35
N ALA A 16 18.09 -0.40 -0.82
CA ALA A 16 16.79 -0.23 -1.47
C ALA A 16 16.92 0.55 -2.79
N ARG A 17 17.78 1.57 -2.86
CA ARG A 17 18.02 2.34 -4.09
C ARG A 17 18.68 1.50 -5.19
N LEU A 18 19.55 0.56 -4.81
CA LEU A 18 20.17 -0.42 -5.72
C LEU A 18 19.15 -1.42 -6.29
N LEU A 19 18.17 -1.85 -5.50
CA LEU A 19 17.11 -2.78 -5.94
C LEU A 19 15.97 -2.07 -6.71
N TYR A 20 15.64 -0.83 -6.35
CA TYR A 20 14.48 -0.09 -6.87
C TYR A 20 14.83 1.04 -7.85
N GLY A 21 16.12 1.24 -8.18
CA GLY A 21 16.61 2.15 -9.22
C GLY A 21 16.40 3.66 -8.98
N SER A 22 15.65 4.03 -7.93
CA SER A 22 15.35 5.40 -7.53
C SER A 22 15.07 5.45 -6.02
N ALA A 23 15.19 6.63 -5.41
CA ALA A 23 15.00 6.82 -3.97
C ALA A 23 13.72 6.12 -3.48
N PRO A 24 13.78 5.20 -2.50
CA PRO A 24 12.58 4.54 -1.99
C PRO A 24 11.58 5.59 -1.48
N PRO A 25 10.28 5.42 -1.78
CA PRO A 25 9.27 6.40 -1.44
C PRO A 25 9.28 6.72 0.07
N LEU A 26 8.98 7.97 0.40
CA LEU A 26 9.01 8.48 1.77
C LEU A 26 7.94 7.80 2.65
N GLY A 27 6.83 7.37 2.04
CA GLY A 27 5.77 6.58 2.66
C GLY A 27 4.98 5.80 1.61
N ALA A 28 4.41 4.66 1.99
CA ALA A 28 3.56 3.82 1.14
C ALA A 28 2.28 3.41 1.89
N LEU A 29 1.15 3.45 1.18
CA LEU A 29 -0.10 2.89 1.64
C LEU A 29 -0.37 1.58 0.88
N ASN A 30 -0.56 0.51 1.63
CA ASN A 30 -0.86 -0.81 1.08
C ASN A 30 -2.30 -1.17 1.43
N TYR A 31 -3.18 -1.23 0.44
CA TYR A 31 -4.54 -1.72 0.64
C TYR A 31 -4.58 -3.23 0.50
N ILE A 32 -4.97 -3.93 1.57
CA ILE A 32 -4.86 -5.39 1.64
C ILE A 32 -6.20 -6.07 1.89
N TRP A 33 -6.34 -7.28 1.33
CA TRP A 33 -7.27 -8.28 1.85
C TRP A 33 -6.55 -9.11 2.90
N ALA A 34 -6.91 -8.85 4.15
CA ALA A 34 -6.37 -9.56 5.29
C ALA A 34 -6.96 -10.97 5.39
N ARG A 35 -6.29 -11.82 6.15
CA ARG A 35 -6.81 -13.16 6.48
C ARG A 35 -7.80 -13.10 7.64
N ALA A 36 -7.49 -12.31 8.67
CA ALA A 36 -8.22 -12.32 9.94
C ALA A 36 -8.48 -10.91 10.51
N GLU A 37 -7.60 -9.96 10.23
CA GLU A 37 -7.66 -8.59 10.72
C GLU A 37 -8.90 -7.88 10.19
N LYS A 38 -9.48 -6.95 10.96
CA LYS A 38 -10.78 -6.38 10.60
C LYS A 38 -10.63 -5.29 9.54
N PRO A 39 -11.60 -5.16 8.61
CA PRO A 39 -11.66 -4.03 7.70
C PRO A 39 -11.62 -2.70 8.44
N GLY A 40 -10.79 -1.77 7.95
CA GLY A 40 -10.58 -0.44 8.53
C GLY A 40 -9.38 -0.34 9.47
N GLU A 41 -8.81 -1.47 9.91
CA GLU A 41 -7.57 -1.48 10.69
C GLU A 41 -6.39 -0.97 9.85
N ILE A 42 -5.46 -0.27 10.52
CA ILE A 42 -4.19 0.18 9.95
C ILE A 42 -3.08 -0.53 10.71
N ILE A 43 -2.27 -1.29 9.98
CA ILE A 43 -1.24 -2.17 10.52
C ILE A 43 0.11 -1.68 9.98
N PRO A 44 1.12 -1.42 10.83
CA PRO A 44 2.45 -1.10 10.35
C PRO A 44 3.03 -2.32 9.61
N ASN A 45 3.70 -2.07 8.48
CA ASN A 45 4.37 -3.15 7.75
C ASN A 45 5.49 -3.76 8.60
N ALA A 46 5.59 -5.10 8.60
CA ALA A 46 6.55 -5.83 9.42
C ALA A 46 8.01 -5.55 9.04
N TYR A 47 8.27 -5.13 7.80
CA TYR A 47 9.60 -4.97 7.24
C TYR A 47 10.05 -3.50 7.17
N THR A 48 9.13 -2.53 7.28
CA THR A 48 9.48 -1.10 7.23
C THR A 48 8.46 -0.23 7.95
N ARG A 49 8.96 0.80 8.65
CA ARG A 49 8.11 1.86 9.26
C ARG A 49 7.52 2.82 8.23
N ARG A 50 7.94 2.72 6.96
CA ARG A 50 7.50 3.62 5.88
C ARG A 50 6.29 3.09 5.12
N ALA A 51 5.79 1.90 5.45
CA ALA A 51 4.60 1.35 4.81
C ALA A 51 3.51 1.06 5.85
N MET A 52 2.30 1.50 5.54
CA MET A 52 1.13 1.31 6.38
C MET A 52 0.10 0.49 5.60
N MET A 53 -0.30 -0.64 6.17
CA MET A 53 -1.24 -1.58 5.57
C MET A 53 -2.64 -1.26 6.07
N ILE A 54 -3.55 -0.95 5.15
CA ILE A 54 -4.95 -0.68 5.46
C ILE A 54 -5.77 -1.87 5.01
N VAL A 55 -6.44 -2.51 5.97
CA VAL A 55 -7.30 -3.66 5.69
C VAL A 55 -8.58 -3.16 5.02
N VAL A 56 -8.80 -3.52 3.76
CA VAL A 56 -10.02 -3.15 3.03
C VAL A 56 -11.07 -4.26 3.05
N ARG A 57 -10.65 -5.53 3.09
CA ARG A 57 -11.50 -6.66 3.47
C ARG A 57 -10.72 -7.72 4.22
N SER A 58 -11.45 -8.71 4.72
CA SER A 58 -10.91 -9.82 5.48
C SER A 58 -11.59 -11.15 5.17
N GLY A 59 -10.83 -12.22 5.18
CA GLY A 59 -11.31 -13.60 5.02
C GLY A 59 -11.74 -13.96 3.59
N GLN A 60 -12.26 -15.18 3.43
CA GLN A 60 -12.51 -15.79 2.12
C GLN A 60 -13.95 -15.68 1.60
N ALA A 61 -14.86 -15.08 2.36
CA ALA A 61 -16.30 -15.08 2.06
C ALA A 61 -16.66 -14.39 0.72
N LYS A 62 -15.75 -13.58 0.18
CA LYS A 62 -15.90 -12.82 -1.06
C LYS A 62 -14.99 -13.30 -2.19
N ALA A 63 -14.31 -14.43 -2.00
CA ALA A 63 -13.46 -15.02 -3.04
C ALA A 63 -14.28 -15.37 -4.29
N GLY A 64 -13.68 -15.18 -5.46
CA GLY A 64 -14.31 -15.46 -6.77
C GLY A 64 -15.34 -14.42 -7.24
N GLN A 65 -15.55 -13.33 -6.49
CA GLN A 65 -16.46 -12.25 -6.88
C GLN A 65 -15.67 -11.08 -7.49
N TRP A 66 -16.22 -10.44 -8.53
CA TRP A 66 -15.74 -9.13 -8.98
C TRP A 66 -16.21 -8.07 -7.99
N LEU A 67 -15.28 -7.28 -7.46
CA LEU A 67 -15.55 -6.32 -6.40
C LEU A 67 -14.88 -5.00 -6.72
N VAL A 68 -15.53 -3.91 -6.29
CA VAL A 68 -15.02 -2.55 -6.43
C VAL A 68 -14.53 -2.08 -5.08
N GLU A 69 -13.35 -1.46 -5.07
CA GLU A 69 -12.79 -0.77 -3.91
C GLU A 69 -12.62 0.72 -4.24
N THR A 70 -13.14 1.59 -3.37
CA THR A 70 -12.95 3.04 -3.47
C THR A 70 -12.38 3.54 -2.15
N ARG A 71 -11.26 4.28 -2.23
CA ARG A 71 -10.56 4.81 -1.06
C ARG A 71 -10.23 6.29 -1.24
N ASN A 72 -10.31 7.03 -0.15
CA ASN A 72 -9.76 8.39 -0.10
C ASN A 72 -8.29 8.31 0.33
N VAL A 73 -7.40 8.22 -0.67
CA VAL A 73 -5.96 8.05 -0.45
C VAL A 73 -5.36 9.16 0.41
N ARG A 74 -5.85 10.39 0.27
CA ARG A 74 -5.36 11.53 1.06
C ARG A 74 -5.74 11.43 2.53
N GLU A 75 -6.98 11.09 2.82
CA GLU A 75 -7.43 10.89 4.20
C GLU A 75 -6.78 9.68 4.84
N ASP A 76 -6.63 8.59 4.09
CA ASP A 76 -5.94 7.40 4.55
C ASP A 76 -4.47 7.68 4.87
N TYR A 77 -3.77 8.48 4.05
CA TYR A 77 -2.39 8.88 4.34
C TYR A 77 -2.29 9.67 5.64
N ARG A 78 -3.16 10.67 5.82
CA ARG A 78 -3.21 11.48 7.07
C ARG A 78 -3.50 10.61 8.29
N ARG A 79 -4.41 9.65 8.19
CA ARG A 79 -4.71 8.71 9.29
C ARG A 79 -3.53 7.80 9.62
N ALA A 80 -2.79 7.37 8.60
CA ALA A 80 -1.69 6.44 8.75
C ALA A 80 -0.39 7.10 9.24
N PHE A 81 -0.08 8.30 8.76
CA PHE A 81 1.21 8.97 8.99
C PHE A 81 1.11 10.27 9.80
N GLY A 82 -0.09 10.83 9.99
CA GLY A 82 -0.29 12.06 10.76
C GLY A 82 0.12 13.35 10.05
N GLU A 83 0.46 13.29 8.76
CA GLU A 83 0.92 14.43 7.96
C GLU A 83 0.22 14.51 6.59
N GLU A 84 0.49 15.58 5.82
CA GLU A 84 -0.01 15.70 4.46
C GLU A 84 0.75 14.80 3.49
N PRO A 85 0.04 14.07 2.58
CA PRO A 85 0.72 13.27 1.58
C PRO A 85 1.48 14.14 0.59
N PRO A 86 2.70 13.74 0.17
CA PRO A 86 3.32 14.27 -1.03
C PRO A 86 2.54 13.83 -2.29
N PRO A 87 2.89 14.36 -3.48
CA PRO A 87 2.38 13.83 -4.74
C PRO A 87 2.66 12.32 -4.86
N ILE A 88 1.68 11.58 -5.42
CA ILE A 88 1.82 10.15 -5.66
C ILE A 88 2.88 9.93 -6.74
N SER A 89 3.93 9.18 -6.40
CA SER A 89 5.04 8.87 -7.30
C SER A 89 4.85 7.55 -8.06
N GLY A 90 3.93 6.69 -7.63
CA GLY A 90 3.67 5.41 -8.27
C GLY A 90 2.49 4.66 -7.67
N VAL A 91 2.00 3.68 -8.43
CA VAL A 91 0.92 2.77 -8.05
C VAL A 91 1.38 1.37 -8.41
N ALA A 92 1.27 0.45 -7.46
CA ALA A 92 1.58 -0.96 -7.66
C ALA A 92 0.35 -1.80 -7.30
N ILE A 93 0.14 -2.88 -8.06
CA ILE A 93 -0.91 -3.86 -7.84
C ILE A 93 -0.23 -5.22 -7.90
N MET A 94 -0.50 -6.05 -6.90
CA MET A 94 0.07 -7.38 -6.80
C MET A 94 -0.96 -8.37 -6.27
N THR A 95 -0.89 -9.59 -6.79
CA THR A 95 -1.44 -10.77 -6.13
C THR A 95 -0.26 -11.47 -5.48
N ASP A 96 -0.31 -11.64 -4.17
CA ASP A 96 0.76 -12.31 -3.45
C ASP A 96 0.37 -13.72 -3.02
N THR A 97 1.31 -14.64 -3.11
CA THR A 97 1.18 -16.05 -2.68
C THR A 97 2.43 -16.57 -1.97
N ASP A 98 3.43 -15.71 -1.77
CA ASP A 98 4.78 -16.06 -1.32
C ASP A 98 4.80 -16.85 0.00
N ASP A 99 3.97 -16.49 0.97
CA ASP A 99 3.93 -17.10 2.30
C ASP A 99 3.17 -18.43 2.37
N THR A 100 2.57 -18.88 1.26
CA THR A 100 1.74 -20.10 1.24
C THR A 100 2.23 -21.20 0.32
N GLY A 101 3.21 -20.91 -0.55
CA GLY A 101 3.63 -21.81 -1.64
C GLY A 101 2.50 -22.12 -2.64
N GLY A 102 1.38 -21.39 -2.55
CA GLY A 102 0.20 -21.59 -3.37
C GLY A 102 0.28 -20.91 -4.73
N LYS A 103 -0.80 -21.05 -5.49
CA LYS A 103 -1.01 -20.29 -6.73
C LYS A 103 -2.33 -19.54 -6.61
N ALA A 104 -2.34 -18.30 -7.04
CA ALA A 104 -3.53 -17.47 -7.13
C ALA A 104 -3.60 -16.86 -8.52
N THR A 105 -4.84 -16.62 -8.96
CA THR A 105 -5.12 -15.83 -10.15
C THR A 105 -6.10 -14.76 -9.73
N ALA A 106 -5.76 -13.51 -10.02
CA ALA A 106 -6.64 -12.38 -9.83
C ALA A 106 -6.73 -11.59 -11.13
N TRP A 107 -7.88 -10.95 -11.30
CA TRP A 107 -8.12 -10.00 -12.37
C TRP A 107 -8.34 -8.63 -11.75
N TYR A 108 -7.81 -7.62 -12.41
CA TYR A 108 -7.91 -6.23 -12.00
C TYR A 108 -8.42 -5.43 -13.20
N GLY A 109 -9.29 -4.47 -12.95
CA GLY A 109 -9.87 -3.62 -13.98
C GLY A 109 -10.21 -2.25 -13.40
N ASP A 110 -10.26 -1.25 -14.29
CA ASP A 110 -10.71 0.11 -14.00
C ASP A 110 -9.98 0.77 -12.81
N ILE A 111 -8.66 0.91 -12.95
CA ILE A 111 -7.81 1.55 -11.95
C ILE A 111 -7.73 3.05 -12.25
N VAL A 112 -8.50 3.85 -11.51
CA VAL A 112 -8.63 5.29 -11.75
C VAL A 112 -8.40 6.11 -10.48
N PHE A 113 -7.76 7.26 -10.66
CA PHE A 113 -7.81 8.35 -9.69
C PHE A 113 -8.80 9.39 -10.16
N HIS A 114 -9.70 9.79 -9.27
CA HIS A 114 -10.63 10.88 -9.52
C HIS A 114 -10.71 11.78 -8.29
N LYS A 115 -11.14 13.03 -8.52
CA LYS A 115 -11.36 13.97 -7.42
C LYS A 115 -12.55 13.49 -6.58
N ALA A 116 -12.40 13.56 -5.26
CA ALA A 116 -13.48 13.26 -4.34
C ALA A 116 -14.74 14.07 -4.69
N GLY A 117 -15.91 13.41 -4.67
CA GLY A 117 -17.19 14.01 -5.04
C GLY A 117 -17.49 14.04 -6.55
N THR A 118 -16.56 13.60 -7.40
CA THR A 118 -16.83 13.36 -8.83
C THR A 118 -17.01 11.85 -9.05
N PRO A 119 -18.09 11.37 -9.70
CA PRO A 119 -18.20 9.97 -10.06
C PRO A 119 -17.03 9.51 -10.95
N PRO A 120 -16.56 8.27 -10.82
CA PRO A 120 -15.65 7.72 -11.82
C PRO A 120 -16.31 7.73 -13.20
N PRO A 121 -15.52 7.95 -14.28
CA PRO A 121 -16.02 7.94 -15.66
C PRO A 121 -16.56 6.56 -16.09
#